data_AF-A0A1G5XK71-F1
#
_entry.id   AF-A0A1G5XK71-F1
#
_cell.length_a   1.000
_cell.length_b   1.000
_cell.length_c   1.000
_cell.angle_alpha   90.00
_cell.angle_beta   90.00
_cell.angle_gamma   90.00
#
_symmetry.space_group_name_H-M   'P 1'
#
loop_
_entity.id
_entity.type
_entity.pdbx_description
1 polymer ?
#
loop_
_entity_poly.entity_id
_entity_poly.type
_entity_poly.pdbx_seq_one_letter_code
_entity_poly.pdbx_strand_id
1 'polypeptide(L)'
;MKKKIVLAVIAAALVLAAAIGTTFASFNTESENPGEATITLNDMQVALAAAPGEEERETIPEVAMPGQEVELKKYVVENALATQAYDIYTRVIIDKQWDGDFKDVLDAGKVRLYIDGKELNASIVGQVINGWFVQSADSEQVVLYYTRKLTKEAEGKYSTPFIDKISFDADMDNSYTDKAINVNITVCAVQATADSKISTQAMFAEWGAYPVIDEETGIITSIEE
;
A
#
# COMPACT_ATOMS: atom_id res chain seq x y z
N MET A 1 -7.54 -55.73 -5.61
CA MET A 1 -6.60 -54.58 -5.49
C MET A 1 -7.04 -53.36 -6.32
N LYS A 2 -8.33 -52.94 -6.29
CA LYS A 2 -8.80 -51.74 -7.02
C LYS A 2 -9.64 -50.76 -6.18
N LYS A 3 -9.82 -51.01 -4.88
CA LYS A 3 -10.56 -50.13 -3.95
C LYS A 3 -9.70 -49.52 -2.84
N LYS A 4 -8.41 -49.85 -2.77
CA LYS A 4 -7.45 -49.30 -1.79
C LYS A 4 -6.56 -48.17 -2.34
N ILE A 5 -6.63 -47.90 -3.65
CA ILE A 5 -5.86 -46.80 -4.27
C ILE A 5 -6.68 -45.50 -4.29
N VAL A 6 -8.01 -45.57 -4.33
CA VAL A 6 -8.85 -44.35 -4.39
C VAL A 6 -8.90 -43.62 -3.05
N LEU A 7 -8.79 -44.31 -1.90
CA LEU A 7 -8.73 -43.64 -0.59
C LEU A 7 -7.34 -43.11 -0.21
N ALA A 8 -6.28 -43.55 -0.88
CA ALA A 8 -4.92 -43.04 -0.66
C ALA A 8 -4.62 -41.78 -1.50
N VAL A 9 -5.38 -41.55 -2.58
CA VAL A 9 -5.25 -40.33 -3.41
C VAL A 9 -5.97 -39.13 -2.80
N ILE A 10 -7.00 -39.34 -1.97
CA ILE A 10 -7.71 -38.27 -1.26
C ILE A 10 -7.01 -37.88 0.05
N ALA A 11 -6.23 -38.79 0.66
CA ALA A 11 -5.45 -38.51 1.87
C ALA A 11 -4.13 -37.76 1.59
N ALA A 12 -3.61 -37.79 0.35
CA ALA A 12 -2.49 -36.95 -0.08
C ALA A 12 -2.91 -35.51 -0.41
N ALA A 13 -4.22 -35.22 -0.44
CA ALA A 13 -4.78 -33.88 -0.69
C ALA A 13 -5.06 -33.08 0.60
N LEU A 14 -4.68 -33.59 1.78
CA LEU A 14 -5.05 -32.98 3.08
C LEU A 14 -3.87 -32.74 4.04
N VAL A 15 -2.62 -32.81 3.56
CA VAL A 15 -1.44 -32.49 4.37
C VAL A 15 -0.50 -31.59 3.60
N LEU A 16 -0.89 -30.32 3.46
CA LEU A 16 -0.04 -29.14 3.29
C LEU A 16 -0.89 -27.85 3.48
N ALA A 17 -1.81 -27.88 4.43
CA ALA A 17 -2.54 -26.70 4.93
C ALA A 17 -1.90 -26.14 6.22
N ALA A 18 -0.60 -26.38 6.41
CA ALA A 18 0.15 -25.88 7.56
C ALA A 18 1.61 -25.62 7.12
N ALA A 19 2.06 -24.38 7.33
CA ALA A 19 3.29 -23.77 6.82
C ALA A 19 3.23 -23.54 5.30
N ILE A 20 3.09 -22.31 4.81
CA ILE A 20 4.09 -21.23 4.89
C ILE A 20 3.37 -19.90 5.16
N GLY A 21 3.19 -19.62 6.46
CA GLY A 21 3.03 -18.27 7.01
C GLY A 21 4.38 -17.80 7.52
N THR A 22 5.38 -17.71 6.64
CA THR A 22 6.72 -17.20 6.96
C THR A 22 7.11 -16.26 5.83
N THR A 23 6.59 -15.03 5.80
CA THR A 23 7.23 -13.92 6.52
C THR A 23 6.16 -12.93 7.02
N PHE A 24 5.51 -13.25 8.15
CA PHE A 24 4.58 -12.34 8.82
C PHE A 24 5.16 -11.77 10.14
N ALA A 25 6.48 -11.80 10.31
CA ALA A 25 7.09 -11.58 11.63
C ALA A 25 8.44 -10.86 11.59
N SER A 26 8.56 -9.74 10.87
CA SER A 26 9.71 -8.85 11.14
C SER A 26 9.42 -7.36 11.19
N PHE A 27 8.25 -6.85 10.80
CA PHE A 27 8.13 -5.38 10.68
C PHE A 27 6.82 -4.76 11.18
N ASN A 28 5.96 -5.53 11.85
CA ASN A 28 4.87 -5.03 12.70
C ASN A 28 4.81 -5.94 13.94
N THR A 29 5.81 -5.85 14.83
CA THR A 29 5.49 -6.12 16.24
C THR A 29 4.47 -5.07 16.64
N GLU A 30 3.38 -5.49 17.28
CA GLU A 30 2.39 -4.61 17.92
C GLU A 30 3.07 -3.33 18.39
N SER A 31 2.77 -2.21 17.75
CA SER A 31 3.46 -0.96 18.05
C SER A 31 2.95 -0.47 19.41
N GLU A 32 3.57 -0.97 20.49
CA GLU A 32 3.55 -0.31 21.80
C GLU A 32 4.25 1.06 21.75
N ASN A 33 4.85 1.43 20.60
CA ASN A 33 5.49 2.71 20.33
C ASN A 33 4.82 3.45 19.15
N PRO A 34 4.41 4.72 19.33
CA PRO A 34 3.61 5.48 18.36
C PRO A 34 4.38 6.06 17.15
N GLY A 35 5.66 5.73 16.99
CA GLY A 35 6.54 6.20 15.91
C GLY A 35 6.65 5.29 14.69
N GLU A 36 6.00 4.13 14.70
CA GLU A 36 6.01 3.21 13.57
C GLU A 36 4.73 3.41 12.74
N ALA A 37 4.90 3.66 11.44
CA ALA A 37 3.81 3.63 10.48
C ALA A 37 3.00 2.35 10.70
N THR A 38 1.76 2.45 11.20
CA THR A 38 0.97 1.24 11.46
C THR A 38 0.46 0.71 10.13
N ILE A 39 1.12 -0.33 9.62
CA ILE A 39 0.81 -0.89 8.31
C ILE A 39 -0.29 -1.93 8.47
N THR A 40 -1.47 -1.64 7.93
CA THR A 40 -2.60 -2.57 7.92
C THR A 40 -2.75 -3.17 6.53
N LEU A 41 -2.52 -4.48 6.40
CA LEU A 41 -2.75 -5.22 5.16
C LEU A 41 -4.12 -5.87 5.24
N ASN A 42 -5.07 -5.39 4.44
CA ASN A 42 -6.46 -5.85 4.50
C ASN A 42 -6.78 -6.98 3.53
N ASP A 43 -5.80 -7.49 2.78
CA ASP A 43 -6.07 -8.54 1.81
C ASP A 43 -4.97 -9.61 1.72
N MET A 44 -5.40 -10.82 1.41
CA MET A 44 -4.55 -11.96 1.17
C MET A 44 -3.67 -11.67 -0.05
N GLN A 45 -2.35 -11.64 0.15
CA GLN A 45 -1.28 -11.84 -0.86
C GLN A 45 -0.53 -10.61 -1.41
N VAL A 46 -0.70 -9.43 -0.80
CA VAL A 46 0.19 -8.27 -1.03
C VAL A 46 1.13 -8.03 0.14
N ALA A 47 2.31 -7.51 -0.18
CA ALA A 47 3.26 -7.04 0.81
C ALA A 47 3.74 -5.63 0.48
N LEU A 48 4.09 -4.88 1.51
CA LEU A 48 4.89 -3.68 1.34
C LEU A 48 6.36 -4.11 1.32
N ALA A 49 7.12 -3.69 0.30
CA ALA A 49 8.52 -4.01 0.06
C ALA A 49 9.38 -2.72 -0.04
N ALA A 50 10.69 -2.85 0.15
CA ALA A 50 11.62 -1.80 -0.27
C ALA A 50 11.77 -1.87 -1.79
N ALA A 51 12.04 -0.74 -2.45
CA ALA A 51 12.30 -0.77 -3.89
C ALA A 51 13.44 -1.76 -4.24
N PRO A 52 13.34 -2.50 -5.36
CA PRO A 52 14.40 -3.42 -5.76
C PRO A 52 15.77 -2.74 -5.82
N GLY A 53 16.76 -3.31 -5.14
CA GLY A 53 18.11 -2.74 -5.03
C GLY A 53 18.35 -1.92 -3.75
N GLU A 54 17.33 -1.70 -2.92
CA GLU A 54 17.45 -1.12 -1.58
C GLU A 54 17.48 -2.23 -0.52
N GLU A 55 18.44 -2.19 0.41
CA GLU A 55 18.58 -3.22 1.46
C GLU A 55 17.66 -3.00 2.67
N GLU A 56 17.26 -1.76 2.95
CA GLU A 56 16.39 -1.39 4.09
C GLU A 56 15.49 -0.20 3.71
N ARG A 57 14.37 0.01 4.40
CA ARG A 57 13.57 1.24 4.25
C ARG A 57 13.97 2.25 5.31
N GLU A 58 14.06 3.52 4.93
CA GLU A 58 14.07 4.58 5.92
C GLU A 58 12.66 4.73 6.50
N THR A 59 12.58 4.72 7.82
CA THR A 59 11.34 4.84 8.56
C THR A 59 10.95 6.30 8.68
N ILE A 60 9.64 6.54 8.71
CA ILE A 60 9.09 7.84 9.05
C ILE A 60 9.59 8.21 10.45
N PRO A 61 10.11 9.43 10.66
CA PRO A 61 10.63 9.84 11.96
C PRO A 61 9.50 9.88 12.99
N GLU A 62 9.78 9.34 14.18
CA GLU A 62 8.84 9.36 15.31
C GLU A 62 8.54 10.78 15.79
N VAL A 63 9.57 11.64 15.85
CA VAL A 63 9.43 13.04 16.28
C VAL A 63 9.67 13.96 15.09
N ALA A 64 8.65 14.76 14.80
CA ALA A 64 8.68 15.79 13.77
C ALA A 64 9.40 17.05 14.27
N MET A 65 10.45 17.50 13.57
CA MET A 65 11.03 18.83 13.79
C MET A 65 10.52 19.81 12.73
N PRO A 66 10.22 21.08 13.09
CA PRO A 66 9.79 22.09 12.12
C PRO A 66 10.81 22.24 10.98
N GLY A 67 10.33 22.16 9.73
CA GLY A 67 11.17 22.27 8.54
C GLY A 67 12.04 21.04 8.23
N GLN A 68 11.92 19.95 8.99
CA GLN A 68 12.64 18.71 8.71
C GLN A 68 12.13 18.09 7.41
N GLU A 69 13.06 17.59 6.60
CA GLU A 69 12.78 16.73 5.46
C GLU A 69 13.52 15.41 5.63
N VAL A 70 12.85 14.31 5.28
CA VAL A 70 13.44 12.96 5.29
C VAL A 70 13.12 12.30 3.96
N GLU A 71 14.16 11.88 3.24
CA GLU A 71 14.01 11.03 2.07
C GLU A 71 13.57 9.65 2.53
N LEU A 72 12.43 9.19 2.05
CA LEU A 72 11.95 7.85 2.35
C LEU A 72 12.46 6.93 1.26
N LYS A 73 13.12 5.83 1.64
CA LYS A 73 13.48 4.78 0.70
C LYS A 73 12.23 4.11 0.15
N LYS A 74 11.71 4.72 -0.92
CA LYS A 74 10.84 4.22 -1.98
C LYS A 74 10.04 2.97 -1.60
N TYR A 75 8.98 3.17 -0.84
CA TYR A 75 7.99 2.14 -0.54
C TYR A 75 7.34 1.62 -1.83
N VAL A 76 7.38 0.31 -2.06
CA VAL A 76 6.72 -0.35 -3.19
C VAL A 76 5.75 -1.42 -2.70
N VAL A 77 4.74 -1.73 -3.51
CA VAL A 77 3.85 -2.87 -3.30
C VAL A 77 4.40 -4.06 -4.07
N GLU A 78 4.48 -5.21 -3.42
CA GLU A 78 4.89 -6.49 -4.00
C GLU A 78 3.69 -7.43 -4.10
N ASN A 79 3.54 -8.06 -5.27
CA ASN A 79 2.72 -9.27 -5.39
C ASN A 79 3.51 -10.46 -4.80
N ALA A 80 3.22 -10.81 -3.55
CA ALA A 80 4.06 -11.68 -2.72
C ALA A 80 3.76 -13.19 -2.87
N LEU A 81 3.09 -13.61 -3.94
CA LEU A 81 2.65 -15.01 -4.12
C LEU A 81 3.77 -15.99 -4.49
N ALA A 82 3.89 -17.05 -3.70
CA ALA A 82 4.89 -18.10 -3.90
C ALA A 82 4.41 -19.31 -4.75
N THR A 83 3.10 -19.56 -4.94
CA THR A 83 2.66 -20.86 -5.52
C THR A 83 1.37 -20.89 -6.36
N GLN A 84 0.42 -19.95 -6.27
CA GLN A 84 -0.76 -19.88 -7.17
C GLN A 84 -1.05 -18.43 -7.59
N ALA A 85 -0.05 -17.84 -8.25
CA ALA A 85 -0.04 -16.40 -8.43
C ALA A 85 -0.97 -15.94 -9.55
N TYR A 86 -1.89 -15.05 -9.19
CA TYR A 86 -2.68 -14.25 -10.11
C TYR A 86 -2.09 -12.85 -10.20
N ASP A 87 -2.31 -12.20 -11.33
CA ASP A 87 -2.06 -10.77 -11.45
C ASP A 87 -3.05 -10.02 -10.54
N ILE A 88 -2.63 -8.89 -9.98
CA ILE A 88 -3.45 -8.11 -9.05
C ILE A 88 -3.46 -6.63 -9.43
N TYR A 89 -4.57 -5.95 -9.18
CA TYR A 89 -4.60 -4.49 -9.07
C TYR A 89 -4.45 -4.10 -7.62
N THR A 90 -3.83 -2.96 -7.34
CA THR A 90 -3.60 -2.51 -5.97
C THR A 90 -3.96 -1.05 -5.77
N ARG A 91 -4.47 -0.76 -4.57
CA ARG A 91 -4.71 0.57 -4.04
C ARG A 91 -3.93 0.73 -2.75
N VAL A 92 -3.36 1.91 -2.56
CA VAL A 92 -2.72 2.34 -1.32
C VAL A 92 -3.53 3.49 -0.74
N ILE A 93 -3.82 3.39 0.55
CA ILE A 93 -4.42 4.46 1.36
C ILE A 93 -3.37 4.86 2.39
N ILE A 94 -3.09 6.15 2.50
CA ILE A 94 -2.14 6.70 3.46
C ILE A 94 -2.92 7.66 4.35
N ASP A 95 -3.09 7.30 5.61
CA ASP A 95 -3.69 8.17 6.62
C ASP A 95 -2.59 8.82 7.47
N LYS A 96 -2.68 10.13 7.66
CA LYS A 96 -1.80 10.96 8.47
C LYS A 96 -2.59 11.46 9.66
N GLN A 97 -2.12 11.17 10.86
CA GLN A 97 -2.73 11.69 12.09
C GLN A 97 -1.68 11.86 13.16
N TRP A 98 -1.79 12.91 13.96
CA TRP A 98 -1.01 13.02 15.18
C TRP A 98 -1.51 11.99 16.20
N ASP A 99 -0.58 11.35 16.91
CA ASP A 99 -0.91 10.26 17.82
C ASP A 99 -1.71 10.71 19.05
N GLY A 100 -2.42 9.78 19.70
CA GLY A 100 -3.17 10.00 20.94
C GLY A 100 -4.35 10.97 20.80
N ASP A 101 -4.58 11.79 21.83
CA ASP A 101 -5.70 12.73 21.91
C ASP A 101 -5.52 13.98 21.00
N PHE A 102 -4.49 14.02 20.16
CA PHE A 102 -4.15 15.17 19.33
C PHE A 102 -4.69 15.10 17.90
N LYS A 103 -5.26 13.96 17.51
CA LYS A 103 -5.81 13.71 16.17
C LYS A 103 -6.75 14.83 15.69
N ASP A 104 -7.62 15.33 16.56
CA ASP A 104 -8.61 16.35 16.22
C ASP A 104 -8.17 17.79 16.55
N VAL A 105 -6.95 17.95 17.05
CA VAL A 105 -6.44 19.22 17.60
C VAL A 105 -5.27 19.77 16.78
N LEU A 106 -4.44 18.88 16.25
CA LEU A 106 -3.26 19.24 15.46
C LEU A 106 -3.51 18.99 13.98
N ASP A 107 -3.06 19.92 13.15
CA ASP A 107 -3.27 19.88 11.70
C ASP A 107 -2.34 18.83 11.07
N ALA A 108 -2.92 17.75 10.54
CA ALA A 108 -2.20 16.74 9.78
C ALA A 108 -1.60 17.31 8.46
N GLY A 109 -2.12 18.44 7.97
CA GLY A 109 -1.58 19.20 6.84
C GLY A 109 -0.17 19.73 7.07
N LYS A 110 0.32 19.76 8.32
CA LYS A 110 1.71 20.05 8.66
C LYS A 110 2.69 18.95 8.28
N VAL A 111 2.18 17.79 7.87
CA VAL A 111 2.96 16.67 7.35
C VAL A 111 2.67 16.49 5.86
N ARG A 112 3.67 16.80 5.04
CA ARG A 112 3.61 16.67 3.59
C ARG A 112 4.33 15.41 3.14
N LEU A 113 3.68 14.66 2.25
CA LEU A 113 4.24 13.49 1.58
C LEU A 113 4.49 13.83 0.11
N TYR A 114 5.48 13.17 -0.49
CA TYR A 114 5.85 13.41 -1.89
C TYR A 114 5.95 12.12 -2.67
N ILE A 115 5.63 12.21 -3.95
CA ILE A 115 5.82 11.17 -4.96
C ILE A 115 6.49 11.77 -6.19
N ASP A 116 7.63 11.20 -6.59
CA ASP A 116 8.45 11.67 -7.70
C ASP A 116 8.76 13.18 -7.60
N GLY A 117 9.10 13.62 -6.38
CA GLY A 117 9.38 15.02 -6.03
C GLY A 117 8.16 15.96 -6.04
N LYS A 118 6.94 15.47 -6.28
CA LYS A 118 5.69 16.26 -6.21
C LYS A 118 4.97 16.02 -4.91
N GLU A 119 4.50 17.09 -4.28
CA GLU A 119 3.69 17.00 -3.06
C GLU A 119 2.34 16.34 -3.34
N LEU A 120 1.98 15.34 -2.52
CA LEU A 120 0.68 14.69 -2.48
C LEU A 120 -0.36 15.61 -1.86
N ASN A 121 -0.97 16.46 -2.71
CA ASN A 121 -2.05 17.38 -2.35
C ASN A 121 -3.12 17.50 -3.46
N ALA A 122 -4.17 18.27 -3.19
CA ALA A 122 -5.33 18.43 -4.07
C ALA A 122 -5.00 18.89 -5.50
N SER A 123 -3.87 19.56 -5.73
CA SER A 123 -3.50 20.06 -7.06
C SER A 123 -3.11 18.96 -8.05
N ILE A 124 -2.76 17.77 -7.54
CA ILE A 124 -2.35 16.62 -8.36
C ILE A 124 -3.38 15.50 -8.43
N VAL A 125 -4.56 15.69 -7.82
CA VAL A 125 -5.68 14.76 -7.95
C VAL A 125 -6.09 14.60 -9.42
N GLY A 126 -6.34 13.36 -9.83
CA GLY A 126 -6.64 12.96 -11.20
C GLY A 126 -5.41 12.78 -12.09
N GLN A 127 -4.20 13.04 -11.60
CA GLN A 127 -2.96 12.81 -12.35
C GLN A 127 -2.42 11.40 -12.12
N VAL A 128 -1.68 10.89 -13.11
CA VAL A 128 -0.83 9.71 -12.97
C VAL A 128 0.60 10.16 -12.73
N ILE A 129 1.16 9.85 -11.57
CA ILE A 129 2.54 10.19 -11.19
C ILE A 129 3.26 8.91 -10.84
N ASN A 130 4.40 8.66 -11.49
CA ASN A 130 5.18 7.45 -11.30
C ASN A 130 4.33 6.17 -11.37
N GLY A 131 3.36 6.07 -12.29
CA GLY A 131 2.49 4.90 -12.44
C GLY A 131 1.33 4.79 -11.42
N TRP A 132 1.18 5.75 -10.51
CA TRP A 132 0.08 5.82 -9.54
C TRP A 132 -0.93 6.90 -9.95
N PHE A 133 -2.20 6.51 -10.08
CA PHE A 133 -3.31 7.45 -10.22
C PHE A 133 -3.69 8.01 -8.85
N VAL A 134 -3.65 9.33 -8.72
CA VAL A 134 -3.97 10.04 -7.46
C VAL A 134 -5.48 10.28 -7.40
N GLN A 135 -6.20 9.47 -6.63
CA GLN A 135 -7.66 9.60 -6.50
C GLN A 135 -8.05 10.75 -5.57
N SER A 136 -7.40 10.80 -4.40
CA SER A 136 -7.61 11.86 -3.42
C SER A 136 -6.28 12.14 -2.72
N ALA A 137 -6.09 13.41 -2.32
CA ALA A 137 -4.94 13.84 -1.55
C ALA A 137 -5.32 15.11 -0.77
N ASP A 138 -5.58 14.93 0.52
CA ASP A 138 -5.88 16.02 1.45
C ASP A 138 -4.92 16.01 2.67
N SER A 139 -5.24 16.82 3.67
CA SER A 139 -4.42 16.98 4.87
C SER A 139 -4.30 15.68 5.69
N GLU A 140 -5.29 14.80 5.63
CA GLU A 140 -5.39 13.60 6.46
C GLU A 140 -5.17 12.33 5.63
N GLN A 141 -5.73 12.24 4.42
CA GLN A 141 -5.72 11.01 3.64
C GLN A 141 -5.22 11.23 2.22
N VAL A 142 -4.47 10.25 1.72
CA VAL A 142 -4.11 10.11 0.32
C VAL A 142 -4.54 8.73 -0.18
N VAL A 143 -5.21 8.68 -1.33
CA VAL A 143 -5.61 7.42 -1.96
C VAL A 143 -4.99 7.32 -3.35
N LEU A 144 -4.21 6.26 -3.58
CA LEU A 144 -3.46 6.01 -4.79
C LEU A 144 -3.83 4.65 -5.40
N TYR A 145 -4.00 4.59 -6.71
CA TYR A 145 -4.22 3.34 -7.45
C TYR A 145 -3.03 3.06 -8.35
N TYR A 146 -2.41 1.89 -8.24
CA TYR A 146 -1.37 1.55 -9.21
C TYR A 146 -2.03 1.24 -10.54
N THR A 147 -1.62 1.95 -11.59
CA THR A 147 -2.32 1.91 -12.87
C THR A 147 -2.15 0.60 -13.63
N ARG A 148 -1.16 -0.22 -13.25
CA ARG A 148 -0.84 -1.49 -13.90
C ARG A 148 -1.11 -2.65 -12.95
N LYS A 149 -1.30 -3.84 -13.52
CA LYS A 149 -1.33 -5.07 -12.74
C LYS A 149 0.06 -5.35 -12.18
N LEU A 150 0.13 -5.80 -10.94
CA LEU A 150 1.31 -6.47 -10.42
C LEU A 150 1.25 -7.93 -10.81
N THR A 151 2.25 -8.37 -11.55
CA THR A 151 2.33 -9.74 -12.06
C THR A 151 3.03 -10.62 -11.04
N LYS A 152 2.99 -11.93 -11.28
CA LYS A 152 3.79 -12.90 -10.51
C LYS A 152 5.25 -12.97 -10.93
N GLU A 153 5.55 -12.51 -12.14
CA GLU A 153 6.87 -12.63 -12.74
C GLU A 153 7.75 -11.51 -12.23
N ALA A 154 9.06 -11.73 -12.19
CA ALA A 154 10.01 -10.72 -11.69
C ALA A 154 9.83 -9.35 -12.36
N GLU A 155 9.52 -9.36 -13.67
CA GLU A 155 9.07 -8.19 -14.39
C GLU A 155 7.59 -7.92 -14.11
N GLY A 156 7.32 -6.87 -13.34
CA GLY A 156 5.97 -6.48 -12.92
C GLY A 156 5.56 -6.96 -11.54
N LYS A 157 6.42 -7.68 -10.81
CA LYS A 157 6.17 -8.09 -9.41
C LYS A 157 5.97 -6.93 -8.44
N TYR A 158 6.70 -5.86 -8.69
CA TYR A 158 6.75 -4.67 -7.85
C TYR A 158 6.07 -3.50 -8.54
N SER A 159 5.36 -2.70 -7.74
CA SER A 159 4.98 -1.37 -8.17
C SER A 159 6.22 -0.47 -8.27
N THR A 160 6.04 0.66 -8.93
CA THR A 160 6.89 1.82 -8.70
C THR A 160 6.69 2.38 -7.29
N PRO A 161 7.63 3.19 -6.78
CA PRO A 161 7.50 3.83 -5.48
C PRO A 161 6.31 4.80 -5.39
N PHE A 162 5.57 4.78 -4.29
CA PHE A 162 4.40 5.66 -4.09
C PHE A 162 4.63 6.80 -3.08
N ILE A 163 5.72 6.75 -2.32
CA ILE A 163 6.23 7.87 -1.50
C ILE A 163 7.76 7.87 -1.60
N ASP A 164 8.37 9.04 -1.75
CA ASP A 164 9.83 9.24 -1.74
C ASP A 164 10.34 10.23 -0.70
N LYS A 165 9.48 11.06 -0.11
CA LYS A 165 9.86 12.03 0.90
C LYS A 165 8.72 12.34 1.85
N ILE A 166 9.07 12.66 3.08
CA ILE A 166 8.21 13.33 4.06
C ILE A 166 8.85 14.65 4.47
N SER A 167 8.05 15.71 4.59
CA SER A 167 8.49 16.99 5.13
C SER A 167 7.52 17.54 6.16
N PHE A 168 8.06 18.24 7.15
CA PHE A 168 7.31 18.89 8.21
C PHE A 168 7.34 20.39 8.02
N ASP A 169 6.20 21.04 8.27
CA ASP A 169 6.06 22.47 8.04
C ASP A 169 6.96 23.30 8.97
N ALA A 170 7.54 24.38 8.43
CA ALA A 170 8.48 25.21 9.19
C ALA A 170 7.79 26.12 10.22
N ASP A 171 6.48 26.31 10.09
CA ASP A 171 5.66 27.14 10.97
C ASP A 171 4.95 26.33 12.08
N MET A 172 5.27 25.04 12.23
CA MET A 172 4.85 24.24 13.37
C MET A 172 5.30 24.91 14.67
N ASP A 173 4.34 25.24 15.54
CA ASP A 173 4.62 25.88 16.81
C ASP A 173 4.88 24.86 17.94
N ASN A 174 4.97 25.35 19.17
CA ASN A 174 5.26 24.51 20.34
C ASN A 174 4.18 23.46 20.65
N SER A 175 2.98 23.51 20.03
CA SER A 175 1.95 22.48 20.23
C SER A 175 2.34 21.13 19.62
N TYR A 176 3.24 21.15 18.63
CA TYR A 176 3.74 19.96 17.93
C TYR A 176 5.00 19.36 18.61
N THR A 177 5.59 20.06 19.58
CA THR A 177 6.78 19.57 20.29
C THR A 177 6.49 18.25 21.01
N ASP A 178 7.40 17.29 20.84
CA ASP A 178 7.32 15.93 21.40
C ASP A 178 6.02 15.19 21.01
N LYS A 179 5.42 15.53 19.87
CA LYS A 179 4.26 14.81 19.33
C LYS A 179 4.72 13.81 18.29
N ALA A 180 4.21 12.59 18.41
CA ALA A 180 4.41 11.55 17.42
C ALA A 180 3.42 11.72 16.26
N ILE A 181 3.92 11.56 15.04
CA ILE A 181 3.08 11.44 13.85
C ILE A 181 2.87 9.96 13.57
N ASN A 182 1.61 9.58 13.36
CA ASN A 182 1.27 8.28 12.82
C ASN A 182 0.90 8.41 11.34
N VAL A 183 1.63 7.69 10.49
CA VAL A 183 1.34 7.55 9.06
C VAL A 183 0.97 6.10 8.80
N ASN A 184 -0.32 5.82 8.70
CA ASN A 184 -0.84 4.48 8.44
C ASN A 184 -0.88 4.22 6.94
N ILE A 185 -0.20 3.17 6.49
CA ILE A 185 -0.23 2.74 5.09
C ILE A 185 -1.07 1.47 5.01
N THR A 186 -2.21 1.58 4.34
CA THR A 186 -3.08 0.45 4.05
C THR A 186 -2.95 0.07 2.58
N VAL A 187 -2.58 -1.18 2.31
CA VAL A 187 -2.51 -1.72 0.96
C VAL A 187 -3.67 -2.69 0.77
N CYS A 188 -4.43 -2.47 -0.30
CA CYS A 188 -5.52 -3.35 -0.74
C CYS A 188 -5.19 -3.92 -2.11
N ALA A 189 -5.63 -5.14 -2.36
CA ALA A 189 -5.50 -5.79 -3.65
C ALA A 189 -6.85 -6.30 -4.15
N VAL A 190 -6.94 -6.51 -5.46
CA VAL A 190 -8.03 -7.25 -6.09
C VAL A 190 -7.41 -8.07 -7.21
N GLN A 191 -7.85 -9.32 -7.35
CA GLN A 191 -7.39 -10.19 -8.42
C GLN A 191 -7.75 -9.60 -9.79
N ALA A 192 -6.75 -9.49 -10.66
CA ALA A 192 -6.95 -9.18 -12.05
C ALA A 192 -7.40 -10.44 -12.81
N THR A 193 -8.42 -10.26 -13.65
CA THR A 193 -9.03 -11.31 -14.45
C THR A 193 -8.87 -11.01 -15.93
N ALA A 194 -9.06 -12.04 -16.78
CA ALA A 194 -9.02 -11.85 -18.23
C ALA A 194 -10.17 -10.95 -18.73
N ASP A 195 -11.30 -10.95 -18.03
CA ASP A 195 -12.40 -10.02 -18.25
C ASP A 195 -12.24 -8.83 -17.28
N SER A 196 -11.97 -7.64 -17.82
CA SER A 196 -11.77 -6.41 -17.04
C SER A 196 -13.02 -6.03 -16.24
N LYS A 197 -14.22 -6.40 -16.68
CA LYS A 197 -15.48 -6.09 -15.97
C LYS A 197 -15.57 -6.79 -14.63
N ILE A 198 -15.05 -8.02 -14.54
CA ILE A 198 -15.01 -8.76 -13.27
C ILE A 198 -14.03 -8.08 -12.31
N SER A 199 -12.87 -7.64 -12.80
CA SER A 199 -11.91 -6.88 -11.99
C SER A 199 -12.50 -5.55 -11.52
N THR A 200 -13.16 -4.78 -12.40
CA THR A 200 -13.85 -3.53 -12.05
C THR A 200 -14.96 -3.77 -11.03
N GLN A 201 -15.76 -4.83 -11.16
CA GLN A 201 -16.80 -5.17 -10.17
C GLN A 201 -16.21 -5.55 -8.81
N ALA A 202 -15.12 -6.32 -8.79
CA ALA A 202 -14.44 -6.66 -7.55
C ALA A 202 -13.81 -5.42 -6.89
N MET A 203 -13.20 -4.52 -7.67
CA MET A 203 -12.73 -3.23 -7.17
C MET A 203 -13.88 -2.36 -6.65
N PHE A 204 -15.03 -2.34 -7.31
CA PHE A 204 -16.19 -1.63 -6.76
C PHE A 204 -16.66 -2.25 -5.43
N ALA A 205 -16.75 -3.58 -5.34
CA ALA A 205 -17.20 -4.26 -4.14
C ALA A 205 -16.26 -4.07 -2.94
N GLU A 206 -14.94 -4.16 -3.18
CA GLU A 206 -13.92 -4.07 -2.13
C GLU A 206 -13.54 -2.62 -1.80
N TRP A 207 -13.53 -1.74 -2.80
CA TRP A 207 -12.93 -0.40 -2.71
C TRP A 207 -13.94 0.72 -2.82
N GLY A 208 -15.18 0.44 -3.25
CA GLY A 208 -16.21 1.45 -3.51
C GLY A 208 -15.91 2.35 -4.70
N ALA A 209 -15.04 1.92 -5.63
CA ALA A 209 -14.56 2.74 -6.74
C ALA A 209 -14.72 2.02 -8.09
N TYR A 210 -15.05 2.77 -9.14
CA TYR A 210 -15.21 2.26 -10.50
C TYR A 210 -14.00 2.64 -11.38
N PRO A 211 -12.97 1.77 -11.50
CA PRO A 211 -11.88 2.02 -12.43
C PRO A 211 -12.34 1.85 -13.88
N VAL A 212 -11.89 2.76 -14.75
CA VAL A 212 -11.92 2.59 -16.20
C VAL A 212 -10.61 1.91 -16.60
N ILE A 213 -10.72 0.70 -17.12
CA ILE A 213 -9.58 -0.12 -17.54
C ILE A 213 -9.57 -0.19 -19.06
N ASP A 214 -8.44 0.19 -19.66
CA ASP A 214 -8.18 -0.04 -21.07
C ASP A 214 -8.08 -1.55 -21.34
N GLU A 215 -8.98 -2.10 -22.17
CA GLU A 215 -9.10 -3.55 -22.37
C GLU A 215 -7.88 -4.16 -23.09
N GLU A 216 -7.17 -3.38 -23.91
CA GLU A 216 -6.00 -3.86 -24.66
C GLU A 216 -4.76 -3.97 -23.78
N THR A 217 -4.55 -2.97 -22.92
CA THR A 217 -3.34 -2.85 -22.11
C THR A 217 -3.54 -3.30 -20.66
N GLY A 218 -4.77 -3.35 -20.17
CA GLY A 218 -5.10 -3.60 -18.77
C GLY A 218 -4.67 -2.46 -17.84
N ILE A 219 -4.52 -1.24 -18.37
CA ILE A 219 -4.12 -0.06 -17.61
C ILE A 219 -5.37 0.67 -17.10
N ILE A 220 -5.36 1.07 -15.83
CA ILE A 220 -6.37 1.98 -15.27
C ILE A 220 -6.11 3.39 -15.84
N THR A 221 -7.09 3.96 -16.52
CA THR A 221 -6.99 5.29 -17.15
C THR A 221 -7.67 6.39 -16.31
N SER A 222 -8.66 6.03 -15.52
CA SER A 222 -9.35 6.91 -14.59
C SER A 222 -10.08 6.08 -13.52
N ILE A 223 -10.48 6.75 -12.44
CA ILE A 223 -11.32 6.20 -11.38
C ILE A 223 -12.58 7.08 -11.29
N GLU A 224 -13.75 6.46 -11.33
CA GLU A 224 -15.04 7.10 -11.15
C GLU A 224 -15.62 6.74 -9.76
N GLU A 225 -16.32 7.69 -9.14
CA GLU A 225 -17.09 7.51 -7.89
C GLU A 225 -18.56 7.20 -8.18
#